data_AF-A0A943BUR5-F1
#
_entry.id   AF-A0A943BUR5-F1
#
_cell.length_a   1.000
_cell.length_b   1.000
_cell.length_c   1.000
_cell.angle_alpha   90.00
_cell.angle_beta   90.00
_cell.angle_gamma   90.00
#
_symmetry.space_group_name_H-M   'P 1'
#
loop_
_entity.id
_entity.type
_entity.pdbx_description
1 polymer ?
#
loop_
_entity_poly.entity_id
_entity_poly.type
_entity_poly.pdbx_seq_one_letter_code
_entity_poly.pdbx_strand_id
1 'polypeptide(L)'
;MKKRFIAIMLAALMAVCAVPISAMAADALAFTDSTGINTNHYSFTLYNGDDYIANVLEGADKNKTQTVEKGETAKFVLNAGTYESATYPNVDFSQYTTGSYHYGASNKYCIATDSAFTLTGNGVTASVSGFGSTTYSGDSNYGGYKSNKSIATTFTVDTANLAAGTYTLSLSYKYQMKKDNWGYKTAKEYAGTIDGIKLVVTESKQTESIGASIRVGDKAGLRFGFTTNAA
;
A
#
# COMPACT_ATOMS: atom_id res chain seq x y z
N MET A 1 26.74 47.53 -36.67
CA MET A 1 26.35 47.69 -35.24
C MET A 1 25.12 46.87 -34.82
N LYS A 2 24.11 46.64 -35.67
CA LYS A 2 22.87 45.91 -35.30
C LYS A 2 23.03 44.43 -34.88
N LYS A 3 23.96 43.67 -35.48
CA LYS A 3 24.14 42.23 -35.18
C LYS A 3 24.74 41.94 -33.80
N ARG A 4 25.55 42.86 -33.25
CA ARG A 4 26.17 42.72 -31.92
C ARG A 4 25.18 43.00 -30.79
N PHE A 5 24.24 43.92 -30.99
CA PHE A 5 23.18 44.21 -30.03
C PHE A 5 22.21 43.04 -29.84
N ILE A 6 21.85 42.35 -30.93
CA ILE A 6 20.96 41.17 -30.87
C ILE A 6 21.62 40.01 -30.12
N ALA A 7 22.92 39.76 -30.36
CA ALA A 7 23.66 38.72 -29.65
C ALA A 7 23.79 39.00 -28.14
N ILE A 8 23.97 40.26 -27.76
CA ILE A 8 24.03 40.67 -26.34
C ILE A 8 22.64 40.56 -25.68
N MET A 9 21.55 40.92 -26.37
CA MET A 9 20.20 40.70 -25.86
C MET A 9 19.87 39.20 -25.72
N LEU A 10 20.29 38.35 -26.65
CA LEU A 10 20.08 36.90 -26.54
C LEU A 10 20.91 36.30 -25.40
N ALA A 11 22.14 36.75 -25.20
CA ALA A 11 22.99 36.33 -24.09
C ALA A 11 22.47 36.83 -22.74
N ALA A 12 21.95 38.06 -22.68
CA ALA A 12 21.29 38.60 -21.50
C ALA A 12 19.97 37.86 -21.22
N LEU A 13 19.18 37.52 -22.25
CA LEU A 13 17.98 36.70 -22.10
C LEU A 13 18.34 35.29 -21.63
N MET A 14 19.41 34.66 -22.13
CA MET A 14 19.88 33.36 -21.64
C MET A 14 20.49 33.43 -20.23
N ALA A 15 21.05 34.57 -19.82
CA ALA A 15 21.53 34.81 -18.46
C ALA A 15 20.39 35.12 -17.46
N VAL A 16 19.30 35.74 -17.91
CA VAL A 16 18.10 36.00 -17.10
C VAL A 16 17.15 34.80 -17.11
N CYS A 17 17.15 33.99 -18.18
CA CYS A 17 16.49 32.68 -18.27
C CYS A 17 17.32 31.54 -17.69
N ALA A 18 18.59 31.77 -17.34
CA ALA A 18 19.31 31.00 -16.34
C ALA A 18 18.78 31.36 -14.94
N VAL A 19 17.46 31.33 -14.79
CA VAL A 19 16.87 30.86 -13.54
C VAL A 19 17.59 29.53 -13.31
N PRO A 20 18.26 29.31 -12.17
CA PRO A 20 18.65 27.96 -11.85
C PRO A 20 17.36 27.16 -11.97
N ILE A 21 17.28 26.30 -12.99
CA ILE A 21 16.45 25.12 -12.91
C ILE A 21 17.14 24.26 -11.85
N SER A 22 17.21 24.74 -10.61
CA SER A 22 16.78 23.93 -9.50
C SER A 22 15.38 23.53 -9.93
N ALA A 23 15.30 22.41 -10.65
CA ALA A 23 14.22 21.49 -10.48
C ALA A 23 13.97 21.53 -8.97
N MET A 24 12.87 22.15 -8.56
CA MET A 24 12.48 22.11 -7.16
C MET A 24 12.26 20.62 -6.89
N ALA A 25 13.32 19.95 -6.46
CA ALA A 25 13.25 18.60 -6.00
C ALA A 25 12.21 18.65 -4.89
N ALA A 26 11.15 17.89 -5.05
CA ALA A 26 10.14 17.79 -4.01
C ALA A 26 10.85 17.32 -2.73
N ASP A 27 10.49 17.90 -1.59
CA ASP A 27 11.08 17.46 -0.34
C ASP A 27 10.71 15.99 -0.10
N ALA A 28 11.68 15.18 0.31
CA ALA A 28 11.44 13.78 0.57
C ALA A 28 10.56 13.61 1.81
N LEU A 29 9.55 12.74 1.75
CA LEU A 29 8.91 12.22 2.96
C LEU A 29 9.83 11.13 3.55
N ALA A 30 9.96 11.12 4.87
CA ALA A 30 10.60 10.04 5.60
C ALA A 30 9.61 8.89 5.84
N PHE A 31 10.11 7.65 5.76
CA PHE A 31 9.33 6.45 6.07
C PHE A 31 9.46 6.09 7.55
N THR A 32 8.37 5.68 8.17
CA THR A 32 8.41 4.99 9.48
C THR A 32 7.48 3.80 9.47
N ASP A 33 8.05 2.66 9.87
CA ASP A 33 7.35 1.39 9.99
C ASP A 33 6.49 1.39 11.28
N SER A 34 5.24 0.91 11.19
CA SER A 34 4.34 0.66 12.33
C SER A 34 4.19 1.81 13.33
N THR A 35 3.57 2.91 12.90
CA THR A 35 3.41 4.14 13.69
C THR A 35 2.32 4.12 14.77
N GLY A 36 1.76 2.96 15.14
CA GLY A 36 0.72 2.91 16.16
C GLY A 36 -0.68 3.31 15.68
N ILE A 37 -0.99 3.16 14.39
CA ILE A 37 -2.41 3.15 13.97
C ILE A 37 -3.09 2.00 14.72
N ASN A 38 -4.16 2.27 15.49
CA ASN A 38 -4.88 1.24 16.25
C ASN A 38 -5.73 0.39 15.32
N THR A 39 -5.03 -0.43 14.53
CA THR A 39 -5.58 -1.39 13.61
C THR A 39 -4.92 -2.74 13.87
N ASN A 40 -5.65 -3.83 13.60
CA ASN A 40 -5.06 -5.17 13.61
C ASN A 40 -4.27 -5.49 12.34
N HIS A 41 -4.23 -4.55 11.40
CA HIS A 41 -3.52 -4.67 10.15
C HIS A 41 -2.11 -4.10 10.23
N TYR A 42 -1.27 -4.48 9.26
CA TYR A 42 -0.01 -3.79 9.05
C TYR A 42 -0.26 -2.33 8.67
N SER A 43 0.52 -1.41 9.25
CA SER A 43 0.42 0.01 8.97
C SER A 43 1.78 0.69 8.97
N PHE A 44 1.88 1.80 8.26
CA PHE A 44 3.10 2.61 8.16
C PHE A 44 2.72 4.03 7.79
N THR A 45 3.63 4.97 8.02
CA THR A 45 3.41 6.38 7.71
C THR A 45 4.59 6.96 6.95
N LEU A 46 4.28 7.89 6.05
CA LEU A 46 5.25 8.78 5.44
C LEU A 46 5.06 10.18 6.02
N TYR A 47 6.13 10.87 6.40
CA TYR A 47 6.01 12.20 7.01
C TYR A 47 7.20 13.11 6.71
N ASN A 48 7.00 14.42 6.77
CA ASN A 48 8.06 15.42 6.79
C ASN A 48 7.52 16.69 7.45
N GLY A 49 8.05 17.06 8.62
CA GLY A 49 7.46 18.10 9.46
C GLY A 49 6.04 17.69 9.88
N ASP A 50 5.08 18.59 9.68
CA ASP A 50 3.67 18.34 10.02
C ASP A 50 2.86 17.65 8.89
N ASP A 51 3.46 17.45 7.71
CA ASP A 51 2.77 16.76 6.60
C ASP A 51 2.99 15.25 6.70
N TYR A 52 1.92 14.47 6.58
CA TYR A 52 2.02 13.02 6.60
C TYR A 52 0.96 12.29 5.74
N ILE A 53 1.26 11.02 5.44
CA ILE A 53 0.40 10.07 4.71
C ILE A 53 0.38 8.76 5.51
N ALA A 54 -0.74 8.47 6.18
CA ALA A 54 -0.92 7.27 6.99
C ALA A 54 -1.51 6.13 6.17
N ASN A 55 -0.86 4.97 6.14
CA ASN A 55 -1.25 3.85 5.32
C ASN A 55 -1.59 2.64 6.17
N VAL A 56 -2.62 1.90 5.77
CA VAL A 56 -2.98 0.59 6.30
C VAL A 56 -2.98 -0.40 5.14
N LEU A 57 -2.31 -1.53 5.32
CA LEU A 57 -2.35 -2.65 4.39
C LEU A 57 -3.33 -3.69 4.93
N GLU A 58 -4.60 -3.53 4.58
CA GLU A 58 -5.65 -4.50 4.91
C GLU A 58 -5.34 -5.84 4.23
N GLY A 59 -5.76 -6.95 4.86
CA GLY A 59 -5.39 -8.30 4.44
C GLY A 59 -4.10 -8.81 5.07
N ALA A 60 -3.16 -7.92 5.43
CA ALA A 60 -2.00 -8.28 6.26
C ALA A 60 -2.26 -7.95 7.73
N ASP A 61 -1.89 -8.84 8.64
CA ASP A 61 -1.85 -8.58 10.08
C ASP A 61 -0.68 -7.65 10.46
N LYS A 62 -0.58 -7.27 11.75
CA LYS A 62 0.53 -6.43 12.27
C LYS A 62 1.93 -6.98 11.97
N ASN A 63 2.06 -8.29 11.77
CA ASN A 63 3.32 -8.98 11.46
C ASN A 63 3.52 -9.13 9.94
N LYS A 64 2.81 -8.33 9.13
CA LYS A 64 2.84 -8.33 7.67
C LYS A 64 2.37 -9.67 7.07
N THR A 65 1.54 -10.45 7.76
CA THR A 65 1.15 -11.81 7.35
C THR A 65 -0.32 -11.88 6.94
N GLN A 66 -0.60 -12.53 5.82
CA GLN A 66 -1.93 -12.98 5.41
C GLN A 66 -1.93 -14.50 5.26
N THR A 67 -2.92 -15.18 5.83
CA THR A 67 -3.12 -16.62 5.64
C THR A 67 -4.38 -16.85 4.81
N VAL A 68 -4.28 -17.69 3.78
CA VAL A 68 -5.40 -18.06 2.89
C VAL A 68 -5.36 -19.55 2.57
N GLU A 69 -6.52 -20.14 2.32
CA GLU A 69 -6.57 -21.52 1.82
C GLU A 69 -6.27 -21.56 0.32
N LYS A 70 -5.57 -22.60 -0.14
CA LYS A 70 -5.27 -22.80 -1.55
C LYS A 70 -6.56 -22.82 -2.39
N GLY A 71 -6.57 -22.06 -3.48
CA GLY A 71 -7.74 -21.89 -4.34
C GLY A 71 -8.58 -20.67 -4.00
N GLU A 72 -8.34 -20.03 -2.85
CA GLU A 72 -8.91 -18.73 -2.54
C GLU A 72 -8.13 -17.60 -3.19
N THR A 73 -8.76 -16.45 -3.31
CA THR A 73 -8.11 -15.22 -3.77
C THR A 73 -7.58 -14.44 -2.57
N ALA A 74 -6.26 -14.28 -2.48
CA ALA A 74 -5.68 -13.38 -1.49
C ALA A 74 -5.80 -11.93 -1.96
N LYS A 75 -6.24 -11.06 -1.05
CA LYS A 75 -6.40 -9.62 -1.31
C LYS A 75 -5.67 -8.82 -0.25
N PHE A 76 -4.78 -7.95 -0.70
CA PHE A 76 -4.17 -6.90 0.10
C PHE A 76 -4.68 -5.55 -0.39
N VAL A 77 -5.21 -4.72 0.51
CA VAL A 77 -5.70 -3.38 0.15
C VAL A 77 -4.86 -2.34 0.88
N LEU A 78 -4.02 -1.64 0.13
CA LEU A 78 -3.30 -0.48 0.64
C LEU A 78 -4.25 0.71 0.63
N ASN A 79 -4.64 1.17 1.82
CA ASN A 79 -5.66 2.17 2.02
C ASN A 79 -5.18 3.29 2.96
N ALA A 80 -5.95 4.37 3.01
CA ALA A 80 -5.75 5.43 4.00
C ALA A 80 -6.03 4.87 5.40
N GLY A 81 -5.13 5.10 6.34
CA GLY A 81 -5.43 4.94 7.77
C GLY A 81 -6.37 6.03 8.27
N THR A 82 -7.23 5.72 9.24
CA THR A 82 -8.07 6.73 9.90
C THR A 82 -7.27 7.45 10.99
N TYR A 83 -7.32 8.78 11.00
CA TYR A 83 -6.61 9.61 11.97
C TYR A 83 -7.15 9.44 13.40
N GLU A 84 -8.46 9.17 13.55
CA GLU A 84 -9.16 9.04 14.85
C GLU A 84 -8.72 7.82 15.68
N SER A 85 -8.07 6.84 15.04
CA SER A 85 -7.66 5.60 15.70
C SER A 85 -6.15 5.51 15.93
N ALA A 86 -5.34 6.52 15.60
CA ALA A 86 -3.90 6.39 15.70
C ALA A 86 -3.36 6.72 17.11
N THR A 87 -2.90 5.69 17.84
CA THR A 87 -2.21 5.80 19.12
C THR A 87 -0.72 5.70 18.88
N TYR A 88 -0.09 6.82 18.56
CA TYR A 88 1.33 6.84 18.20
C TYR A 88 2.21 6.61 19.42
N PRO A 89 3.06 5.56 19.46
CA PRO A 89 4.11 5.49 20.45
C PRO A 89 5.10 6.62 20.14
N ASN A 90 5.13 7.64 21.01
CA ASN A 90 6.05 8.78 21.00
C ASN A 90 5.68 9.99 20.10
N VAL A 91 4.43 10.14 19.65
CA VAL A 91 4.00 11.37 18.96
C VAL A 91 2.65 11.85 19.50
N ASP A 92 2.64 13.01 20.15
CA ASP A 92 1.43 13.71 20.59
C ASP A 92 0.92 14.63 19.48
N PHE A 93 -0.12 14.21 18.77
CA PHE A 93 -0.66 14.94 17.61
C PHE A 93 -1.34 16.26 18.00
N SER A 94 -1.66 16.47 19.29
CA SER A 94 -2.16 17.76 19.76
C SER A 94 -1.12 18.89 19.63
N GLN A 95 0.16 18.54 19.43
CA GLN A 95 1.25 19.50 19.21
C GLN A 95 1.32 20.02 17.77
N TYR A 96 0.71 19.32 16.80
CA TYR A 96 0.63 19.76 15.40
C TYR A 96 -0.47 20.79 15.20
N THR A 97 -0.25 21.99 15.74
CA THR A 97 -1.17 23.15 15.64
C THR A 97 -1.28 23.72 14.22
N THR A 98 -0.37 23.33 13.32
CA THR A 98 -0.27 23.77 11.91
C THR A 98 -0.38 22.62 10.90
N GLY A 99 -0.58 21.39 11.36
CA GLY A 99 -0.43 20.19 10.54
C GLY A 99 -1.47 20.01 9.45
N SER A 100 -0.98 19.85 8.24
CA SER A 100 -1.76 19.67 7.03
C SER A 100 -2.06 18.18 6.84
N TYR A 101 -3.14 17.72 7.49
CA TYR A 101 -3.61 16.33 7.50
C TYR A 101 -4.17 15.88 6.14
N HIS A 102 -3.34 15.54 5.14
CA HIS A 102 -3.89 15.34 3.78
C HIS A 102 -4.03 13.89 3.35
N TYR A 103 -5.22 13.36 3.64
CA TYR A 103 -6.06 12.70 2.62
C TYR A 103 -7.24 13.60 2.25
N GLY A 104 -6.94 14.73 1.62
CA GLY A 104 -7.93 15.63 1.02
C GLY A 104 -8.64 16.61 1.97
N ALA A 105 -8.07 16.90 3.14
CA ALA A 105 -8.66 17.81 4.12
C ALA A 105 -8.52 19.31 3.77
N SER A 106 -7.78 19.68 2.72
CA SER A 106 -7.75 21.06 2.23
C SER A 106 -7.85 21.15 0.72
N ASN A 107 -8.41 22.27 0.26
CA ASN A 107 -8.61 22.55 -1.15
C ASN A 107 -7.33 22.79 -1.97
N LYS A 108 -6.17 22.60 -1.36
CA LYS A 108 -4.87 22.89 -1.97
C LYS A 108 -3.93 21.69 -2.00
N TYR A 109 -4.29 20.52 -1.45
CA TYR A 109 -3.42 19.34 -1.49
C TYR A 109 -4.14 18.10 -2.00
N CYS A 110 -3.42 17.23 -2.72
CA CYS A 110 -3.90 15.91 -3.12
C CYS A 110 -2.75 14.91 -3.23
N ILE A 111 -3.09 13.63 -3.32
CA ILE A 111 -2.12 12.54 -3.52
C ILE A 111 -2.15 12.13 -4.98
N ALA A 112 -0.96 11.94 -5.55
CA ALA A 112 -0.78 11.42 -6.89
C ALA A 112 0.36 10.39 -6.93
N THR A 113 0.49 9.71 -8.06
CA THR A 113 1.64 8.84 -8.36
C THR A 113 1.98 8.94 -9.85
N ASP A 114 3.22 8.72 -10.22
CA ASP A 114 3.65 8.53 -11.62
C ASP A 114 4.18 7.11 -11.86
N SER A 115 4.09 6.24 -10.85
CA SER A 115 4.63 4.89 -10.87
C SER A 115 3.53 3.87 -10.56
N ALA A 116 3.51 2.76 -11.30
CA ALA A 116 2.64 1.64 -10.98
C ALA A 116 3.14 0.95 -9.72
N PHE A 117 2.22 0.62 -8.82
CA PHE A 117 2.53 -0.11 -7.59
C PHE A 117 2.58 -1.59 -7.89
N THR A 118 3.40 -2.32 -7.15
CA THR A 118 3.59 -3.75 -7.36
C THR A 118 3.67 -4.48 -6.03
N LEU A 119 3.06 -5.67 -5.95
CA LEU A 119 3.28 -6.62 -4.86
C LEU A 119 3.79 -7.93 -5.48
N THR A 120 5.07 -8.22 -5.27
CA THR A 120 5.75 -9.35 -5.94
C THR A 120 6.78 -10.00 -5.02
N GLY A 121 7.07 -11.28 -5.25
CA GLY A 121 8.12 -12.01 -4.52
C GLY A 121 7.90 -13.52 -4.57
N ASN A 122 8.97 -14.30 -4.39
CA ASN A 122 8.94 -15.77 -4.45
C ASN A 122 8.16 -16.34 -5.65
N GLY A 123 8.28 -15.72 -6.84
CA GLY A 123 7.57 -16.13 -8.06
C GLY A 123 6.09 -15.75 -8.11
N VAL A 124 5.55 -15.10 -7.08
CA VAL A 124 4.19 -14.58 -7.02
C VAL A 124 4.19 -13.12 -7.52
N THR A 125 3.22 -12.79 -8.37
CA THR A 125 2.95 -11.41 -8.81
C THR A 125 1.47 -11.13 -8.66
N ALA A 126 1.12 -10.12 -7.88
CA ALA A 126 -0.26 -9.70 -7.73
C ALA A 126 -0.73 -8.90 -8.95
N SER A 127 -1.98 -9.10 -9.34
CA SER A 127 -2.70 -8.15 -10.19
C SER A 127 -3.08 -6.92 -9.35
N VAL A 128 -3.02 -5.72 -9.95
CA VAL A 128 -3.18 -4.45 -9.24
C VAL A 128 -4.35 -3.67 -9.82
N SER A 129 -5.19 -3.10 -8.96
CA SER A 129 -6.33 -2.27 -9.34
C SER A 129 -6.50 -1.08 -8.39
N GLY A 130 -7.25 -0.06 -8.82
CA GLY A 130 -7.43 1.17 -8.04
C GLY A 130 -6.33 2.19 -8.30
N PHE A 131 -6.06 3.03 -7.29
CA PHE A 131 -4.98 4.02 -7.33
C PHE A 131 -3.62 3.34 -7.57
N GLY A 132 -2.72 3.95 -8.33
CA GLY A 132 -1.39 3.37 -8.60
C GLY A 132 -1.37 2.07 -9.40
N SER A 133 -2.49 1.62 -10.00
CA SER A 133 -2.51 0.40 -10.82
C SER A 133 -1.80 0.54 -12.18
N THR A 134 -1.56 1.77 -12.66
CA THR A 134 -0.90 2.05 -13.95
C THR A 134 -0.03 3.30 -13.88
N THR A 135 0.89 3.48 -14.85
CA THR A 135 1.83 4.60 -14.94
C THR A 135 1.26 5.86 -15.64
N TYR A 136 -0.06 6.02 -15.72
CA TYR A 136 -0.67 6.99 -16.64
C TYR A 136 -0.50 8.47 -16.23
N SER A 137 0.10 9.30 -17.09
CA SER A 137 0.18 10.75 -16.87
C SER A 137 -1.16 11.45 -17.17
N GLY A 138 -1.90 11.84 -16.12
CA GLY A 138 -3.17 12.58 -16.25
C GLY A 138 -3.95 12.63 -14.93
N ASP A 139 -5.23 13.01 -14.97
CA ASP A 139 -6.10 13.05 -13.79
C ASP A 139 -6.49 11.65 -13.24
N SER A 140 -6.09 10.58 -13.92
CA SER A 140 -6.26 9.19 -13.46
C SER A 140 -5.36 8.83 -12.28
N ASN A 141 -4.21 9.49 -12.18
CA ASN A 141 -3.19 9.20 -11.18
C ASN A 141 -3.30 10.06 -9.93
N TYR A 142 -4.37 10.84 -9.82
CA TYR A 142 -4.71 11.61 -8.64
C TYR A 142 -5.79 10.89 -7.84
N GLY A 143 -5.66 10.91 -6.52
CA GLY A 143 -6.68 10.48 -5.56
C GLY A 143 -6.85 11.49 -4.42
N GLY A 144 -7.86 11.26 -3.59
CA GLY A 144 -8.27 12.19 -2.54
C GLY A 144 -8.96 13.43 -3.12
N TYR A 145 -8.64 14.60 -2.58
CA TYR A 145 -9.38 15.85 -2.84
C TYR A 145 -9.50 16.27 -4.31
N LYS A 146 -8.45 16.14 -5.14
CA LYS A 146 -8.48 16.66 -6.51
C LYS A 146 -9.50 15.95 -7.41
N SER A 147 -9.61 14.63 -7.28
CA SER A 147 -10.42 13.80 -8.18
C SER A 147 -11.61 13.14 -7.48
N ASN A 148 -11.76 13.33 -6.16
CA ASN A 148 -12.68 12.58 -5.29
C ASN A 148 -12.57 11.04 -5.44
N LYS A 149 -11.46 10.54 -6.02
CA LYS A 149 -11.20 9.12 -6.16
C LYS A 149 -10.56 8.58 -4.89
N SER A 150 -10.90 7.34 -4.55
CA SER A 150 -10.21 6.62 -3.48
C SER A 150 -8.71 6.53 -3.79
N ILE A 151 -7.88 6.68 -2.76
CA ILE A 151 -6.44 6.40 -2.83
C ILE A 151 -6.13 4.92 -2.56
N ALA A 152 -7.16 4.07 -2.41
CA ALA A 152 -6.99 2.65 -2.21
C ALA A 152 -6.40 1.95 -3.43
N THR A 153 -5.41 1.10 -3.18
CA THR A 153 -4.80 0.20 -4.17
C THR A 153 -5.04 -1.24 -3.73
N THR A 154 -5.63 -2.06 -4.60
CA THR A 154 -5.91 -3.47 -4.31
C THR A 154 -4.96 -4.37 -5.08
N PHE A 155 -4.21 -5.19 -4.35
CA PHE A 155 -3.34 -6.24 -4.87
C PHE A 155 -4.05 -7.59 -4.71
N THR A 156 -4.23 -8.30 -5.81
CA THR A 156 -4.96 -9.58 -5.84
C THR A 156 -4.04 -10.70 -6.34
N VAL A 157 -3.91 -11.74 -5.53
CA VAL A 157 -3.14 -12.95 -5.86
C VAL A 157 -4.11 -14.13 -5.97
N ASP A 158 -4.10 -14.78 -7.12
CA ASP A 158 -4.75 -16.08 -7.31
C ASP A 158 -3.86 -17.19 -6.75
N THR A 159 -4.36 -17.91 -5.75
CA THR A 159 -3.60 -18.98 -5.08
C THR A 159 -3.88 -20.37 -5.64
N ALA A 160 -4.77 -20.53 -6.62
CA ALA A 160 -5.17 -21.84 -7.14
C ALA A 160 -3.99 -22.71 -7.61
N ASN A 161 -2.97 -22.06 -8.20
CA ASN A 161 -1.77 -22.73 -8.72
C ASN A 161 -0.57 -22.66 -7.77
N LEU A 162 -0.73 -22.09 -6.58
CA LEU A 162 0.34 -22.04 -5.59
C LEU A 162 0.38 -23.33 -4.78
N ALA A 163 1.59 -23.80 -4.46
CA ALA A 163 1.77 -24.84 -3.46
C ALA A 163 1.51 -24.27 -2.05
N ALA A 164 1.09 -25.12 -1.11
CA ALA A 164 1.03 -24.71 0.29
C ALA A 164 2.44 -24.35 0.78
N GLY A 165 2.54 -23.26 1.55
CA GLY A 165 3.83 -22.71 1.98
C GLY A 165 3.75 -21.23 2.31
N THR A 166 4.91 -20.64 2.60
CA THR A 166 5.05 -19.21 2.86
C THR A 166 5.76 -18.52 1.71
N TYR A 167 5.13 -17.50 1.14
CA TYR A 167 5.67 -16.66 0.08
C TYR A 167 6.02 -15.30 0.66
N THR A 168 7.28 -14.89 0.54
CA THR A 168 7.74 -13.56 0.95
C THR A 168 7.62 -12.61 -0.22
N LEU A 169 6.86 -11.55 -0.03
CA LEU A 169 6.49 -10.54 -1.00
C LEU A 169 7.05 -9.17 -0.57
N SER A 170 7.21 -8.30 -1.56
CA SER A 170 7.66 -6.93 -1.41
C SER A 170 6.70 -6.00 -2.15
N LEU A 171 6.24 -4.97 -1.44
CA LEU A 171 5.36 -3.92 -1.99
C LEU A 171 6.21 -2.73 -2.42
N SER A 172 6.24 -2.41 -3.71
CA SER A 172 6.87 -1.18 -4.22
C SER A 172 5.82 -0.15 -4.61
N TYR A 173 6.00 1.09 -4.18
CA TYR A 173 5.04 2.16 -4.39
C TYR A 173 5.73 3.53 -4.40
N LYS A 174 5.03 4.52 -4.95
CA LYS A 174 5.46 5.93 -4.92
C LYS A 174 4.27 6.84 -4.67
N TYR A 175 4.40 7.74 -3.72
CA TYR A 175 3.44 8.82 -3.53
C TYR A 175 4.07 10.17 -3.85
N GLN A 176 3.29 11.00 -4.52
CA GLN A 176 3.55 12.41 -4.77
C GLN A 176 2.46 13.22 -4.07
N MET A 177 2.83 13.95 -3.04
CA MET A 177 1.95 14.94 -2.44
C MET A 177 1.99 16.19 -3.31
N LYS A 178 0.86 16.51 -3.92
CA LYS A 178 0.70 17.64 -4.83
C LYS A 178 0.09 18.81 -4.08
N LYS A 179 0.62 20.01 -4.31
CA LYS A 179 0.05 21.28 -3.81
C LYS A 179 -0.43 22.12 -4.98
N ASP A 180 -1.63 22.70 -4.85
CA ASP A 180 -2.13 23.70 -5.78
C ASP A 180 -1.59 25.09 -5.40
N ASN A 181 -0.74 25.62 -6.27
CA ASN A 181 -0.24 26.99 -6.20
C ASN A 181 -0.15 27.55 -7.62
N TRP A 182 -1.31 27.87 -8.18
CA TRP A 182 -1.52 28.16 -9.61
C TRP A 182 -1.24 26.94 -10.50
N GLY A 183 -1.75 25.78 -10.07
CA GLY A 183 -1.56 24.49 -10.68
C GLY A 183 -1.00 23.47 -9.69
N TYR A 184 -1.42 22.21 -9.83
CA TYR A 184 -0.93 21.11 -9.02
C TYR A 184 0.53 20.77 -9.36
N LYS A 185 1.43 20.96 -8.39
CA LYS A 185 2.86 20.61 -8.49
C LYS A 185 3.25 19.65 -7.38
N THR A 186 4.22 18.77 -7.61
CA THR A 186 4.78 17.92 -6.54
C THR A 186 5.44 18.82 -5.51
N ALA A 187 4.93 18.79 -4.28
CA ALA A 187 5.52 19.47 -3.14
C ALA A 187 6.44 18.51 -2.37
N LYS A 188 5.97 17.28 -2.16
CA LYS A 188 6.71 16.22 -1.47
C LYS A 188 6.55 14.88 -2.17
N GLU A 189 7.54 14.00 -2.08
CA GLU A 189 7.41 12.65 -2.60
C GLU A 189 8.12 11.59 -1.77
N TYR A 190 7.69 10.35 -1.96
CA TYR A 190 8.36 9.16 -1.46
C TYR A 190 8.24 8.06 -2.51
N ALA A 191 9.35 7.42 -2.83
CA ALA A 191 9.39 6.16 -3.56
C ALA A 191 10.10 5.15 -2.69
N GLY A 192 9.50 3.97 -2.49
CA GLY A 192 10.13 2.96 -1.66
C GLY A 192 9.44 1.61 -1.72
N THR A 193 10.03 0.70 -0.94
CA THR A 193 9.61 -0.69 -0.87
C THR A 193 9.33 -1.08 0.58
N ILE A 194 8.29 -1.88 0.80
CA ILE A 194 8.02 -2.57 2.06
C ILE A 194 8.28 -4.05 1.83
N ASP A 195 9.34 -4.54 2.44
CA ASP A 195 9.74 -5.94 2.37
C ASP A 195 9.13 -6.77 3.50
N GLY A 196 9.18 -8.10 3.31
CA GLY A 196 8.85 -9.07 4.35
C GLY A 196 7.35 -9.33 4.54
N ILE A 197 6.52 -8.95 3.57
CA ILE A 197 5.09 -9.30 3.57
C ILE A 197 4.97 -10.80 3.32
N LYS A 198 4.25 -11.53 4.16
CA LYS A 198 4.12 -12.99 4.08
C LYS A 198 2.72 -13.36 3.62
N LEU A 199 2.62 -14.08 2.51
CA LEU A 199 1.43 -14.81 2.12
C LEU A 199 1.61 -16.28 2.51
N VAL A 200 0.85 -16.74 3.48
CA VAL A 200 0.81 -18.15 3.91
C VAL A 200 -0.35 -18.82 3.19
N VAL A 201 -0.03 -19.71 2.26
CA VAL A 201 -1.01 -20.55 1.59
C VAL A 201 -1.09 -21.86 2.35
N THR A 202 -2.24 -22.16 2.94
CA THR A 202 -2.49 -23.46 3.58
C THR A 202 -3.14 -24.41 2.59
N GLU A 203 -2.98 -25.71 2.79
CA GLU A 203 -3.78 -26.69 2.06
C GLU A 203 -5.26 -26.40 2.26
N SER A 204 -6.08 -26.62 1.22
CA SER A 204 -7.52 -26.57 1.37
C SER A 204 -7.90 -27.54 2.48
N LYS A 205 -8.76 -27.12 3.42
CA LYS A 205 -9.35 -28.11 4.33
C LYS A 205 -10.06 -29.13 3.45
N GLN A 206 -9.51 -30.34 3.36
CA GLN A 206 -10.35 -31.44 2.95
C GLN A 206 -11.40 -31.55 4.04
N THR A 207 -12.60 -31.05 3.76
CA THR A 207 -13.83 -31.57 4.35
C THR A 207 -13.95 -33.01 3.86
N GLU A 208 -13.06 -33.88 4.33
CA GLU A 208 -13.36 -35.30 4.36
C GLU A 208 -14.49 -35.44 5.38
N SER A 209 -15.73 -35.25 4.92
CA SER A 209 -16.78 -36.10 5.43
C SER A 209 -16.42 -37.52 5.01
N ILE A 210 -15.56 -38.19 5.78
CA ILE A 210 -15.51 -39.64 5.79
C ILE A 210 -16.84 -40.06 6.41
N GLY A 211 -17.90 -40.02 5.61
CA GLY A 211 -19.14 -40.69 5.90
C GLY A 211 -18.87 -42.18 5.86
N ALA A 212 -18.28 -42.71 6.93
CA ALA A 212 -18.20 -44.15 7.14
C ALA A 212 -19.63 -44.65 7.37
N SER A 213 -20.28 -45.14 6.31
CA SER A 213 -21.55 -45.85 6.45
C SER A 213 -21.27 -47.20 7.12
N ILE A 214 -21.64 -47.33 8.38
CA ILE A 214 -21.68 -48.63 9.05
C ILE A 214 -22.95 -49.33 8.55
N ARG A 215 -22.79 -50.39 7.75
CA ARG A 215 -23.90 -51.32 7.47
C ARG A 215 -24.01 -52.29 8.64
N VAL A 216 -25.01 -52.08 9.49
CA VAL A 216 -25.41 -53.06 10.50
C VAL A 216 -26.23 -54.13 9.78
N GLY A 217 -25.68 -55.33 9.64
CA GLY A 217 -26.44 -56.48 9.13
C GLY A 217 -27.47 -56.97 10.15
N ASP A 218 -28.34 -57.88 9.72
CA ASP A 218 -29.55 -58.34 10.44
C ASP A 218 -29.30 -59.10 11.76
N LYS A 219 -28.06 -59.13 12.25
CA LYS A 219 -27.67 -59.78 13.51
C LYS A 219 -27.36 -58.73 14.57
N ALA A 220 -28.03 -58.85 15.72
CA ALA A 220 -27.76 -58.00 16.88
C ALA A 220 -26.33 -58.21 17.40
N GLY A 221 -25.55 -57.13 17.51
CA GLY A 221 -24.26 -57.13 18.20
C GLY A 221 -23.15 -56.33 17.54
N LEU A 222 -23.33 -55.04 17.30
CA LEU A 222 -22.22 -54.14 16.95
C LEU A 222 -21.50 -53.74 18.24
N ARG A 223 -20.23 -54.12 18.41
CA ARG A 223 -19.39 -53.70 19.56
C ARG A 223 -18.24 -52.84 19.06
N PHE A 224 -18.22 -51.56 19.46
CA PHE A 224 -17.04 -50.71 19.31
C PHE A 224 -16.13 -50.93 20.52
N GLY A 225 -14.90 -51.38 20.27
CA GLY A 225 -13.86 -51.44 21.29
C GLY A 225 -12.90 -50.26 21.11
N PHE A 226 -12.78 -49.41 22.11
CA PHE A 226 -11.68 -48.44 22.17
C PHE A 226 -10.58 -49.02 23.05
N THR A 227 -9.38 -49.13 22.51
CA THR A 227 -8.18 -49.45 23.30
C THR A 227 -7.45 -48.15 23.57
N THR A 228 -7.47 -47.67 24.81
CA THR A 228 -6.56 -46.60 25.24
C THR A 228 -5.29 -47.27 25.75
N ASN A 229 -4.17 -47.08 25.05
CA ASN A 229 -2.88 -47.40 25.67
C ASN A 229 -2.64 -46.38 26.78
N ALA A 230 -2.64 -46.84 28.03
CA ALA A 230 -2.19 -46.07 29.16
C ALA A 230 -0.73 -46.42 29.45
N ALA A 231 0.18 -45.48 29.13
CA ALA A 231 1.45 -45.14 29.79
C ALA A 231 2.34 -44.36 28.81
#